data_AF-A0A7K4IHC4-F1
#
_entry.id   AF-A0A7K4IHC4-F1
#
_cell.length_a   1.000
_cell.length_b   1.000
_cell.length_c   1.000
_cell.angle_alpha   90.00
_cell.angle_beta   90.00
_cell.angle_gamma   90.00
#
_symmetry.space_group_name_H-M   'P 1'
#
loop_
_entity.id
_entity.type
_entity.pdbx_description
1 polymer ?
#
loop_
_entity_poly.entity_id
_entity_poly.type
_entity_poly.pdbx_seq_one_letter_code
_entity_poly.pdbx_strand_id
1 'polypeptide(L)' 'MTEAPKPSKVDAIKEAQKAWKAGVAALAKYKIIDAAGKTTMAAQYDDKFKELIAAEKAKEKKK' A
#
# COMPACT_ATOMS: atom_id res chain seq x y z
N MET A 1 -7.28 27.27 -14.45
CA MET A 1 -7.15 26.73 -13.07
C MET A 1 -6.31 25.48 -13.19
N THR A 2 -5.12 25.50 -12.59
CA THR A 2 -4.15 24.39 -12.59
C THR A 2 -4.83 23.12 -12.11
N GLU A 3 -5.07 22.17 -13.02
CA GLU A 3 -5.38 20.79 -12.65
C GLU A 3 -4.26 20.33 -11.73
N ALA A 4 -4.58 20.14 -10.45
CA ALA A 4 -3.69 19.41 -9.55
C ALA A 4 -3.30 18.12 -10.29
N PRO A 5 -2.01 17.80 -10.41
CA PRO A 5 -1.59 16.59 -11.11
C PRO A 5 -2.37 15.44 -10.47
N LYS A 6 -3.21 14.75 -11.26
CA LYS A 6 -3.89 13.54 -10.78
C LYS A 6 -2.81 12.71 -10.10
N PRO A 7 -2.95 12.38 -8.81
CA PRO A 7 -1.91 11.63 -8.10
C PRO A 7 -1.58 10.42 -8.97
N SER A 8 -0.30 10.23 -9.27
CA SER A 8 0.11 9.11 -10.11
C SER A 8 -0.45 7.83 -9.49
N LYS A 9 -0.75 6.81 -10.30
CA LYS A 9 -1.19 5.52 -9.78
C LYS A 9 -0.24 5.00 -8.70
N VAL A 10 1.05 5.33 -8.80
CA VAL A 10 2.06 5.04 -7.78
C VAL A 10 1.76 5.72 -6.44
N ASP A 11 1.35 6.99 -6.44
CA ASP A 11 1.00 7.71 -5.21
C ASP A 11 -0.30 7.18 -4.60
N ALA A 12 -1.30 6.85 -5.44
CA ALA A 12 -2.52 6.16 -4.98
C ALA A 12 -2.21 4.78 -4.35
N ILE A 13 -1.28 4.01 -4.92
CA ILE A 13 -0.86 2.71 -4.37
C ILE A 13 -0.12 2.88 -3.03
N LYS A 14 0.71 3.92 -2.87
CA LYS A 14 1.37 4.22 -1.59
C LYS A 14 0.38 4.65 -0.50
N GLU A 15 -0.61 5.47 -0.86
CA GLU A 15 -1.69 5.87 0.05
C GLU A 15 -2.49 4.64 0.50
N ALA A 16 -2.82 3.74 -0.44
CA ALA A 16 -3.48 2.47 -0.13
C ALA A 16 -2.61 1.57 0.78
N GLN A 17 -1.30 1.49 0.56
CA GLN A 17 -0.37 0.75 1.43
C GLN A 17 -0.39 1.30 2.86
N LYS A 18 -0.41 2.63 3.01
CA LYS A 18 -0.46 3.30 4.32
C LYS A 18 -1.80 3.05 5.03
N ALA A 19 -2.91 3.21 4.33
CA ALA A 19 -4.25 2.93 4.87
C ALA A 19 -4.39 1.45 5.27
N TRP A 20 -3.86 0.54 4.46
CA TRP A 20 -3.87 -0.88 4.74
C TRP A 20 -3.06 -1.22 6.01
N LYS A 21 -1.83 -0.68 6.16
CA LYS A 21 -1.03 -0.86 7.38
C LYS A 21 -1.74 -0.33 8.63
N ALA A 22 -2.44 0.80 8.52
CA ALA A 22 -3.25 1.35 9.60
C ALA A 22 -4.42 0.42 9.95
N GLY A 23 -5.09 -0.15 8.95
CA GLY A 23 -6.14 -1.16 9.13
C GLY A 23 -5.63 -2.42 9.84
N VAL A 24 -4.49 -2.97 9.42
CA VAL A 24 -3.87 -4.13 10.11
C VAL A 24 -3.46 -3.79 11.54
N ALA A 25 -2.93 -2.59 11.78
CA ALA A 25 -2.64 -2.13 13.15
C ALA A 25 -3.92 -2.01 14.00
N ALA A 26 -5.03 -1.55 13.42
CA ALA A 26 -6.33 -1.50 14.09
C ALA A 26 -6.85 -2.91 14.39
N LEU A 27 -6.80 -3.85 13.44
CA LEU A 27 -7.19 -5.25 13.65
C LEU A 27 -6.41 -5.89 14.81
N ALA A 28 -5.10 -5.60 14.88
CA ALA A 28 -4.27 -6.07 16.00
C ALA A 28 -4.68 -5.42 17.33
N LYS A 29 -5.02 -4.12 17.32
CA LYS A 29 -5.52 -3.39 18.51
C LYS A 29 -6.84 -3.97 19.03
N TYR A 30 -7.72 -4.42 18.14
CA TYR A 30 -8.98 -5.07 18.49
C TYR A 30 -8.84 -6.58 18.80
N LYS A 31 -7.61 -7.11 18.85
CA LYS A 31 -7.32 -8.53 19.09
C LYS A 31 -7.98 -9.47 18.06
N ILE A 32 -8.31 -8.97 16.86
CA ILE A 32 -8.81 -9.79 15.74
C ILE A 32 -7.67 -10.61 15.16
N ILE A 33 -6.47 -10.03 15.13
CA ILE A 33 -5.23 -10.70 14.75
C ILE A 33 -4.19 -10.54 15.86
N ASP A 34 -3.33 -11.55 16.01
CA ASP A 34 -2.24 -11.51 16.96
C ASP A 34 -1.01 -10.76 16.40
N ALA A 35 0.01 -10.50 17.22
CA ALA A 35 1.21 -9.78 16.80
C ALA A 35 1.93 -10.49 15.63
N ALA A 36 1.94 -11.82 15.64
CA ALA A 36 2.44 -12.63 14.53
C ALA A 36 1.60 -12.42 13.27
N GLY A 37 0.26 -12.45 13.38
CA GLY A 37 -0.66 -12.20 12.26
C GLY A 37 -0.48 -10.81 11.64
N LYS A 38 -0.33 -9.77 12.48
CA LYS A 38 0.03 -8.41 12.04
C LYS A 38 1.32 -8.40 11.23
N THR A 39 2.35 -9.09 11.72
CA THR A 39 3.68 -9.08 11.10
C THR A 39 3.67 -9.85 9.78
N THR A 40 3.03 -11.03 9.75
CA THR A 40 2.89 -11.85 8.54
C THR A 40 2.07 -11.13 7.47
N MET A 41 0.92 -10.57 7.83
CA MET A 41 0.13 -9.78 6.88
C MET A 41 0.95 -8.59 6.40
N ALA A 42 1.58 -7.84 7.31
CA ALA A 42 2.37 -6.66 6.95
C ALA A 42 3.47 -7.02 5.96
N ALA A 43 4.21 -8.09 6.20
CA ALA A 43 5.27 -8.55 5.32
C ALA A 43 4.75 -8.99 3.94
N GLN A 44 3.71 -9.85 3.90
CA GLN A 44 3.17 -10.37 2.64
C GLN A 44 2.61 -9.26 1.74
N TYR A 45 1.90 -8.29 2.31
CA TYR A 45 1.29 -7.23 1.52
C TYR A 45 2.26 -6.09 1.21
N ASP A 46 3.26 -5.80 2.06
CA ASP A 46 4.30 -4.82 1.76
C ASP A 46 5.10 -5.20 0.50
N ASP A 47 5.38 -6.49 0.33
CA ASP A 47 6.06 -7.00 -0.87
C ASP A 47 5.19 -6.84 -2.12
N LYS A 48 3.90 -7.22 -2.05
CA LYS A 48 2.94 -6.99 -3.14
C LYS A 48 2.77 -5.52 -3.50
N PHE A 49 2.74 -4.63 -2.52
CA PHE A 49 2.68 -3.19 -2.76
C PHE A 49 3.93 -2.69 -3.48
N LYS A 50 5.12 -3.18 -3.12
CA LYS A 50 6.37 -2.87 -3.84
C LYS A 50 6.34 -3.36 -5.28
N GLU A 51 5.88 -4.58 -5.53
CA GLU A 51 5.73 -5.11 -6.89
C GLU A 51 4.74 -4.27 -7.72
N LEU A 52 3.60 -3.91 -7.15
CA LEU A 52 2.59 -3.04 -7.79
C LEU A 52 3.17 -1.66 -8.13
N ILE A 53 3.90 -1.05 -7.20
CA ILE A 53 4.57 0.24 -7.42
C ILE A 53 5.62 0.12 -8.53
N ALA A 54 6.44 -0.95 -8.52
CA ALA A 54 7.45 -1.18 -9.54
C ALA A 54 6.82 -1.41 -10.92
N ALA A 55 5.75 -2.18 -10.98
CA ALA A 55 5.00 -2.46 -12.21
C ALA A 55 4.35 -1.19 -12.80
N GLU A 56 3.71 -0.35 -11.98
CA GLU A 56 3.15 0.91 -12.48
C GLU A 56 4.23 1.91 -12.88
N LYS A 57 5.34 2.02 -12.13
CA LYS A 57 6.48 2.84 -12.56
C LYS A 57 7.05 2.37 -13.89
N ALA A 58 7.12 1.05 -14.12
CA ALA A 58 7.59 0.49 -15.39
C ALA A 58 6.62 0.77 -16.55
N LYS A 59 5.30 0.81 -16.29
CA LYS A 59 4.29 1.21 -17.28
C LYS A 59 4.32 2.71 -17.57
N GLU A 60 4.49 3.56 -16.56
CA GLU A 60 4.63 5.01 -16.75
C GLU A 60 5.88 5.36 -17.57
N LYS A 61 6.99 4.63 -17.39
CA LYS A 61 8.20 4.81 -18.23
C LYS A 61 8.07 4.29 -19.67
N LYS A 62 7.06 3.47 -19.96
CA LYS A 62 6.80 2.90 -21.29
C LYS A 62 5.74 3.67 -22.08
N LYS A 63 5.12 4.69 -21.48
CA LYS A 63 4.08 5.52 -22.10
C LYS A 63 4.67 6.87 -22.50
#